data_AF-A0A183TNK1-F1
#
_entry.id   AF-A0A183TNK1-F1
#
_cell.length_a   1.000
_cell.length_b   1.000
_cell.length_c   1.000
_cell.angle_alpha   90.00
_cell.angle_beta   90.00
_cell.angle_gamma   90.00
#
_symmetry.space_group_name_H-M   'P 1'
#
loop_
_entity.id
_entity.type
_entity.pdbx_description
1 polymer ?
#
loop_
_entity_poly.entity_id
_entity_poly.type
_entity_poly.pdbx_seq_one_letter_code
_entity_poly.pdbx_strand_id
1 'polypeptide(L)'
;MDEEYDIIVLGTGLKVRPEDFIFGLMSVAGKKVLHMDRNNYYGGESTSVNPLEKLFERFNKPYPPDERYGRNRDWNVDLIPKFLMAEGKLVKLLLHTGVTRYLEFKSVMGSYVYKGTDGSDKIYKVPCDEVEALNSKLMGIFEKRRFRKLLIYADQVEEDKKSTWNNIELDKCTIMKVYDHFGVDSNTQVRN
;
A
#
# COMPACT_ATOMS: atom_id res chain seq x y z
N MET A 1 32.42 -20.09 7.12
CA MET A 1 31.77 -18.80 7.43
C MET A 1 32.81 -17.95 8.11
N ASP A 2 32.81 -16.65 7.82
CA ASP A 2 33.69 -15.73 8.55
C ASP A 2 33.23 -15.59 10.00
N GLU A 3 34.15 -15.20 10.88
CA GLU A 3 33.89 -15.08 12.32
C GLU A 3 33.33 -13.70 12.72
N GLU A 4 33.62 -12.66 11.92
CA GLU A 4 33.23 -11.28 12.21
C GLU A 4 32.42 -10.65 11.07
N TYR A 5 31.35 -9.95 11.44
CA TYR A 5 30.46 -9.17 10.57
C TYR A 5 30.14 -7.85 11.26
N ASP A 6 29.95 -6.78 10.46
CA ASP A 6 29.51 -5.48 10.99
C ASP A 6 28.07 -5.55 11.50
N ILE A 7 27.22 -6.33 10.81
CA ILE A 7 25.79 -6.44 11.08
C ILE A 7 25.33 -7.89 10.87
N ILE A 8 24.52 -8.39 11.80
CA ILE A 8 23.83 -9.67 11.69
C ILE A 8 22.32 -9.40 11.65
N VAL A 9 21.64 -9.91 10.63
CA VAL A 9 20.20 -9.80 10.44
C VAL A 9 19.57 -11.18 10.55
N LEU A 10 18.57 -11.31 11.42
CA LEU A 10 17.85 -12.56 11.68
C LEU A 10 16.42 -12.48 11.15
N GLY A 11 16.09 -13.35 10.20
CA GLY A 11 14.81 -13.41 9.52
C GLY A 11 14.80 -12.64 8.20
N THR A 12 14.00 -13.12 7.26
CA THR A 12 13.88 -12.60 5.89
C THR A 12 12.49 -12.04 5.58
N GLY A 13 11.70 -11.77 6.61
CA GLY A 13 10.38 -11.17 6.45
C GLY A 13 10.47 -9.78 5.86
N LEU A 14 9.45 -9.39 5.09
CA LEU A 14 9.18 -8.00 4.79
C LEU A 14 8.22 -7.51 5.87
N LYS A 15 8.72 -7.27 7.09
CA LYS A 15 7.97 -6.38 7.97
C LYS A 15 7.97 -5.02 7.26
N VAL A 16 6.90 -4.25 7.34
CA VAL A 16 6.83 -2.98 6.59
C VAL A 16 7.62 -1.89 7.34
N ARG A 17 8.75 -2.28 7.94
CA ARG A 17 9.55 -1.45 8.83
C ARG A 17 10.89 -1.14 8.16
N PRO A 18 11.60 -0.10 8.61
CA PRO A 18 12.90 0.27 8.06
C PRO A 18 13.92 -0.88 8.10
N GLU A 19 13.81 -1.78 9.11
CA GLU A 19 14.79 -2.83 9.37
C GLU A 19 14.92 -3.87 8.25
N ASP A 20 13.86 -4.10 7.48
CA ASP A 20 13.82 -5.13 6.44
C ASP A 20 14.61 -4.72 5.18
N PHE A 21 14.98 -3.45 5.06
CA PHE A 21 15.88 -2.93 4.02
C PHE A 21 17.27 -2.57 4.56
N ILE A 22 17.50 -2.67 5.87
CA ILE A 22 18.78 -2.35 6.48
C ILE A 22 19.87 -3.24 5.89
N PHE A 23 19.64 -4.53 5.68
CA PHE A 23 20.69 -5.39 5.12
C PHE A 23 21.15 -4.92 3.74
N GLY A 24 20.21 -4.58 2.84
CA GLY A 24 20.52 -4.09 1.51
C GLY A 24 21.19 -2.72 1.54
N LEU A 25 20.66 -1.79 2.34
CA LEU A 25 21.25 -0.45 2.52
C LEU A 25 22.66 -0.52 3.10
N MET A 26 22.87 -1.35 4.12
CA MET A 26 24.16 -1.48 4.79
C MET A 26 25.18 -2.17 3.90
N SER A 27 24.75 -3.14 3.09
CA SER A 27 25.61 -3.75 2.06
C SER A 27 26.01 -2.71 1.01
N VAL A 28 25.08 -1.86 0.55
CA VAL A 28 25.38 -0.74 -0.36
C VAL A 28 26.31 0.29 0.31
N ALA A 29 26.19 0.50 1.62
CA ALA A 29 27.09 1.33 2.40
C ALA A 29 28.45 0.68 2.71
N GLY A 30 28.76 -0.49 2.14
CA GLY A 30 30.05 -1.18 2.28
C GLY A 30 30.23 -1.94 3.59
N LYS A 31 29.16 -2.18 4.35
CA LYS A 31 29.20 -3.02 5.57
C LYS A 31 29.15 -4.50 5.23
N LYS A 32 29.86 -5.30 6.01
CA LYS A 32 29.83 -6.75 5.94
C LYS A 32 28.62 -7.28 6.72
N VAL A 33 27.62 -7.79 5.99
CA VAL A 33 26.34 -8.20 6.58
C VAL A 33 26.17 -9.72 6.51
N LEU A 34 25.80 -10.34 7.64
CA LEU A 34 25.32 -11.71 7.71
C LEU A 34 23.80 -11.72 7.81
N HIS A 35 23.10 -12.25 6.81
CA HIS A 35 21.65 -12.37 6.81
C HIS A 35 21.25 -13.83 6.83
N MET A 36 20.51 -14.26 7.85
CA MET A 36 20.10 -15.66 8.01
C MET A 36 18.67 -15.78 8.50
N ASP A 37 18.02 -16.90 8.15
CA ASP A 37 16.68 -17.25 8.62
C ASP A 37 16.71 -18.66 9.19
N ARG A 38 15.89 -18.90 10.22
CA ARG A 38 15.69 -20.25 10.77
C ARG A 38 14.80 -21.10 9.87
N ASN A 39 13.96 -20.45 9.06
CA ASN A 39 13.06 -21.10 8.13
C ASN A 39 13.81 -21.49 6.85
N ASN A 40 13.37 -22.56 6.20
CA ASN A 40 13.88 -22.96 4.88
C ASN A 40 13.18 -22.23 3.72
N TYR A 41 12.52 -21.11 3.99
CA TYR A 41 11.82 -20.27 3.03
C TYR A 41 11.96 -18.79 3.40
N TYR A 42 11.81 -17.91 2.41
CA TYR A 42 11.89 -16.46 2.59
C TYR A 42 10.57 -15.86 3.09
N GLY A 43 10.64 -14.69 3.72
CA GLY A 43 9.46 -13.86 4.00
C GLY A 43 8.81 -14.10 5.37
N GLY A 44 9.19 -15.14 6.12
CA GLY A 44 8.69 -15.38 7.47
C GLY A 44 7.15 -15.32 7.57
N GLU A 45 6.62 -14.37 8.35
CA GLU A 45 5.17 -14.16 8.53
C GLU A 45 4.49 -13.57 7.27
N SER A 46 5.23 -12.85 6.43
CA SER A 46 4.77 -12.25 5.18
C SER A 46 5.19 -13.08 3.96
N THR A 47 5.40 -14.39 4.12
CA THR A 47 5.83 -15.25 3.01
C THR A 47 4.75 -15.40 1.94
N SER A 48 5.19 -15.63 0.69
CA SER A 48 4.34 -16.09 -0.39
C SER A 48 4.42 -17.61 -0.46
N VAL A 49 3.28 -18.29 -0.29
CA VAL A 49 3.24 -19.74 -0.24
C VAL A 49 3.12 -20.30 -1.66
N ASN A 50 4.08 -21.15 -2.02
CA ASN A 50 4.12 -21.95 -3.24
C ASN A 50 4.74 -23.32 -2.90
N PRO A 51 4.25 -24.44 -3.45
CA PRO A 51 3.04 -24.58 -4.29
C PRO A 51 1.73 -24.46 -3.50
N LEU A 52 0.58 -24.40 -4.19
CA LEU A 52 -0.75 -24.26 -3.58
C LEU A 52 -1.05 -25.34 -2.51
N GLU A 53 -0.59 -26.57 -2.69
CA GLU A 53 -0.69 -27.65 -1.68
C GLU A 53 -0.16 -27.23 -0.30
N LYS A 54 0.93 -26.46 -0.25
CA LYS A 54 1.52 -25.96 1.01
C LYS A 54 0.62 -24.95 1.72
N LEU A 55 -0.21 -24.23 0.97
CA LEU A 55 -1.21 -23.34 1.56
C LEU A 55 -2.29 -24.15 2.28
N PHE A 56 -2.79 -25.21 1.64
CA PHE A 56 -3.78 -26.11 2.25
C PHE A 56 -3.24 -26.80 3.49
N GLU A 57 -2.01 -27.34 3.43
CA GLU A 57 -1.30 -27.92 4.57
C GLU A 57 -1.23 -26.92 5.74
N ARG A 58 -0.83 -25.68 5.46
CA ARG A 58 -0.69 -24.62 6.47
C ARG A 58 -2.00 -24.29 7.19
N PHE A 59 -3.13 -24.34 6.50
CA PHE A 59 -4.45 -24.07 7.07
C PHE A 59 -5.18 -25.35 7.55
N ASN A 60 -4.47 -26.48 7.64
CA ASN A 60 -5.04 -27.78 8.02
C ASN A 60 -6.27 -28.16 7.18
N LYS A 61 -6.20 -27.93 5.86
CA LYS A 61 -7.24 -28.28 4.91
C LYS A 61 -6.75 -29.38 3.97
N PRO A 62 -7.61 -30.35 3.61
CA PRO A 62 -7.26 -31.33 2.59
C PRO A 62 -7.09 -30.62 1.25
N TYR A 63 -6.00 -30.92 0.55
CA TYR A 63 -5.82 -30.47 -0.82
C TYR A 63 -6.80 -31.21 -1.74
N PRO A 64 -7.61 -30.52 -2.56
CA PRO A 64 -8.62 -31.18 -3.38
C PRO A 64 -7.97 -32.10 -4.43
N PRO A 65 -8.55 -33.30 -4.66
CA PRO A 65 -7.99 -34.26 -5.62
C PRO A 65 -8.30 -33.91 -7.07
N ASP A 66 -9.16 -32.92 -7.33
CA ASP A 66 -9.52 -32.49 -8.66
C ASP A 66 -8.66 -31.31 -9.16
N GLU A 67 -8.51 -31.19 -10.48
CA GLU A 67 -7.64 -30.19 -11.11
C GLU A 67 -8.25 -28.78 -11.16
N ARG A 68 -9.20 -28.46 -10.27
CA ARG A 68 -9.99 -27.20 -10.31
C ARG A 68 -9.16 -25.93 -10.18
N TYR A 69 -7.95 -26.02 -9.62
CA TYR A 69 -7.04 -24.90 -9.44
C TYR A 69 -5.88 -24.88 -10.45
N GLY A 70 -5.87 -25.78 -11.44
CA GLY A 70 -4.80 -25.89 -12.41
C GLY A 70 -3.48 -26.37 -11.78
N ARG A 71 -2.34 -25.89 -12.30
CA ARG A 71 -1.02 -26.34 -11.86
C ARG A 71 -0.64 -25.69 -10.53
N ASN A 72 -0.27 -26.53 -9.57
CA ASN A 72 0.14 -26.12 -8.22
C ASN A 72 1.25 -25.06 -8.16
N ARG A 73 2.17 -25.07 -9.12
CA ARG A 73 3.32 -24.14 -9.16
C ARG A 73 2.98 -22.76 -9.71
N ASP A 74 1.81 -22.58 -10.31
CA ASP A 74 1.38 -21.29 -10.87
C ASP A 74 0.87 -20.34 -9.76
N TRP A 75 0.67 -20.86 -8.55
CA TRP A 75 0.14 -20.13 -7.40
C TRP A 75 1.27 -19.56 -6.53
N ASN A 76 1.27 -18.26 -6.34
CA ASN A 76 2.07 -17.57 -5.33
C ASN A 76 1.10 -16.78 -4.45
N VAL A 77 0.83 -17.28 -3.23
CA VAL A 77 -0.20 -16.72 -2.36
C VAL A 77 0.44 -16.06 -1.15
N ASP A 78 0.46 -14.72 -1.16
CA ASP A 78 0.96 -13.92 -0.04
C ASP A 78 0.07 -14.09 1.19
N LEU A 79 0.67 -14.41 2.33
CA LEU A 79 -0.07 -14.46 3.60
C LEU A 79 -0.48 -13.06 4.09
N ILE A 80 0.27 -12.03 3.70
CA ILE A 80 0.01 -10.63 4.05
C ILE A 80 0.17 -9.78 2.78
N PRO A 81 -0.82 -9.77 1.87
CA PRO A 81 -0.74 -8.99 0.64
C PRO A 81 -0.76 -7.49 0.95
N LYS A 82 0.15 -6.74 0.33
CA LYS A 82 0.25 -5.28 0.47
C LYS A 82 0.55 -4.64 -0.89
N PHE A 83 -0.05 -3.49 -1.16
CA PHE A 83 0.29 -2.68 -2.32
C PHE A 83 1.38 -1.67 -1.99
N LEU A 84 2.15 -1.32 -3.01
CA LEU A 84 3.14 -0.25 -2.96
C LEU A 84 2.54 1.01 -3.58
N MET A 85 2.59 2.11 -2.84
CA MET A 85 2.27 3.43 -3.41
C MET A 85 3.37 3.79 -4.42
N ALA A 86 2.99 4.09 -5.66
CA ALA A 86 3.94 4.28 -6.78
C ALA A 86 5.03 5.32 -6.47
N GLU A 87 4.67 6.44 -5.84
CA GLU A 87 5.62 7.49 -5.41
C GLU A 87 5.94 7.45 -3.91
N GLY A 88 5.61 6.35 -3.24
CA GLY A 88 5.84 6.16 -1.82
C GLY A 88 7.32 6.06 -1.47
N LYS A 89 7.65 6.34 -0.20
CA LYS A 89 9.02 6.24 0.35
C LYS A 89 9.64 4.86 0.10
N LEU A 90 8.82 3.80 0.16
CA LEU A 90 9.27 2.43 -0.04
C LEU A 90 9.74 2.16 -1.49
N VAL A 91 9.04 2.65 -2.49
CA VAL A 91 9.48 2.52 -3.90
C VAL A 91 10.77 3.31 -4.14
N LYS A 92 10.87 4.53 -3.59
CA LYS A 92 12.11 5.33 -3.64
C LYS A 92 13.29 4.60 -3.01
N LEU A 93 13.06 3.90 -1.90
CA LEU A 93 14.07 3.09 -1.23
C LEU A 93 14.52 1.89 -2.08
N LEU A 94 13.59 1.16 -2.70
CA LEU A 94 13.89 0.04 -3.60
C LEU A 94 14.73 0.48 -4.81
N LEU A 95 14.46 1.67 -5.35
CA LEU A 95 15.26 2.26 -6.41
C LEU A 95 16.68 2.56 -5.94
N HIS A 96 16.83 3.15 -4.75
CA HIS A 96 18.13 3.51 -4.19
C HIS A 96 19.01 2.28 -3.90
N THR A 97 18.44 1.18 -3.43
CA THR A 97 19.17 -0.07 -3.19
C THR A 97 19.45 -0.86 -4.47
N GLY A 98 18.82 -0.50 -5.60
CA GLY A 98 18.96 -1.19 -6.87
C GLY A 98 18.25 -2.55 -6.95
N VAL A 99 17.40 -2.89 -5.98
CA VAL A 99 16.62 -4.14 -5.94
C VAL A 99 15.59 -4.20 -7.07
N THR A 100 15.17 -3.06 -7.60
CA THR A 100 14.23 -3.00 -8.73
C THR A 100 14.74 -3.68 -10.01
N ARG A 101 16.03 -3.98 -10.13
CA ARG A 101 16.56 -4.80 -11.24
C ARG A 101 16.07 -6.25 -11.23
N TYR A 102 15.52 -6.71 -10.10
CA TYR A 102 15.04 -8.07 -9.90
C TYR A 102 13.52 -8.14 -9.71
N LEU A 103 12.81 -7.02 -9.83
CA LEU A 103 11.38 -6.92 -9.60
C LEU A 103 10.71 -6.22 -10.77
N GLU A 104 9.59 -6.78 -11.21
CA GLU A 104 8.68 -6.13 -12.15
C GLU A 104 7.42 -5.68 -11.42
N PHE A 105 7.00 -4.43 -11.66
CA PHE A 105 5.77 -3.88 -11.08
C PHE A 105 4.67 -3.81 -12.13
N LYS A 106 3.46 -4.17 -11.71
CA LYS A 106 2.23 -3.99 -12.49
C LYS A 106 1.27 -3.09 -11.73
N SER A 107 0.70 -2.10 -12.42
CA SER A 107 -0.32 -1.23 -11.83
C SER A 107 -1.57 -2.02 -11.46
N VAL A 108 -2.14 -1.72 -10.29
CA VAL A 108 -3.47 -2.21 -9.91
C VAL A 108 -4.52 -1.47 -10.75
N MET A 109 -5.56 -2.17 -11.19
CA MET A 109 -6.57 -1.62 -12.10
C MET A 109 -7.50 -0.57 -11.45
N GLY A 110 -7.72 -0.67 -10.14
CA GLY A 110 -8.58 0.28 -9.44
C GLY A 110 -8.58 0.10 -7.93
N SER A 111 -8.96 1.18 -7.25
CA SER A 111 -9.24 1.21 -5.81
C SER A 111 -10.73 1.42 -5.60
N TYR A 112 -11.32 0.70 -4.66
CA TYR A 112 -12.76 0.71 -4.40
C TYR A 112 -13.02 0.87 -2.91
N VAL A 113 -14.12 1.55 -2.59
CA VAL A 113 -14.60 1.76 -1.22
C VAL A 113 -15.99 1.17 -1.07
N TYR A 114 -16.21 0.56 0.09
CA TYR A 114 -17.51 0.05 0.50
C TYR A 114 -18.36 1.17 1.09
N LYS A 115 -19.63 1.23 0.70
CA LYS A 115 -20.63 2.10 1.33
C LYS A 115 -21.94 1.33 1.51
N GLY A 116 -22.22 0.96 2.75
CA GLY A 116 -23.53 0.48 3.18
C GLY A 116 -24.45 1.67 3.41
N THR A 117 -25.59 1.69 2.73
CA THR A 117 -26.73 2.56 3.06
C THR A 117 -27.87 1.67 3.56
N ASP A 118 -28.83 2.20 4.32
CA ASP A 118 -29.99 1.43 4.80
C ASP A 118 -30.65 0.65 3.65
N GLY A 119 -30.40 -0.67 3.59
CA GLY A 119 -30.94 -1.58 2.58
C GLY A 119 -30.09 -1.81 1.30
N SER A 120 -28.87 -1.27 1.17
CA SER A 120 -27.98 -1.67 0.07
C SER A 120 -26.49 -1.58 0.40
N ASP A 121 -25.81 -2.72 0.21
CA ASP A 121 -24.36 -2.87 0.37
C ASP A 121 -23.69 -2.82 -1.00
N LYS A 122 -22.95 -1.74 -1.28
CA LYS A 122 -22.35 -1.50 -2.60
C LYS A 122 -20.90 -1.06 -2.49
N ILE A 123 -20.09 -1.48 -3.46
CA ILE A 123 -18.73 -0.99 -3.69
C ILE A 123 -18.72 0.04 -4.81
N TYR A 124 -17.88 1.05 -4.68
CA TYR A 124 -17.73 2.12 -5.66
C TYR A 124 -16.26 2.38 -5.91
N LYS A 125 -15.90 2.72 -7.15
CA LYS A 125 -14.54 3.17 -7.46
C LYS A 125 -14.24 4.45 -6.68
N VAL A 126 -13.08 4.50 -6.04
CA VAL A 126 -12.60 5.72 -5.38
C VAL A 126 -12.24 6.73 -6.47
N PRO A 127 -12.86 7.92 -6.49
CA PRO A 127 -12.54 8.95 -7.48
C PRO A 127 -11.17 9.57 -7.18
N CYS A 128 -10.28 9.55 -8.17
CA CYS A 128 -8.91 10.07 -8.02
C CYS A 128 -8.66 11.37 -8.79
N ASP A 129 -9.59 11.80 -9.63
CA ASP A 129 -9.51 13.06 -10.39
C ASP A 129 -10.86 13.79 -10.44
N GLU A 130 -10.85 14.98 -11.03
CA GLU A 130 -12.05 15.82 -11.15
C GLU A 130 -13.19 15.17 -11.94
N VAL A 131 -12.86 14.44 -13.01
CA VAL A 131 -13.84 13.82 -13.92
C VAL A 131 -14.50 12.64 -13.22
N GLU A 132 -13.71 11.81 -12.54
CA GLU A 132 -14.19 10.70 -11.73
C GLU A 132 -15.02 11.19 -10.55
N ALA A 133 -14.64 12.29 -9.89
CA ALA A 133 -15.41 12.89 -8.81
C ALA A 133 -16.82 13.30 -9.27
N LEU A 134 -16.94 13.93 -10.44
CA LEU A 134 -18.24 14.32 -11.00
C LEU A 134 -19.07 13.12 -11.47
N ASN A 135 -18.43 12.05 -11.92
CA ASN A 135 -19.11 10.83 -12.37
C ASN A 135 -19.40 9.82 -11.25
N SER A 136 -18.79 9.99 -10.07
CA SER A 136 -18.90 9.04 -8.96
C SER A 136 -20.35 8.82 -8.50
N LYS A 137 -20.72 7.60 -8.10
CA LYS A 137 -22.05 7.35 -7.51
C LYS A 137 -22.05 7.40 -5.98
N LEU A 138 -20.92 7.77 -5.37
CA LEU A 138 -20.75 7.83 -3.91
C LEU A 138 -21.47 9.01 -3.26
N MET A 139 -21.66 10.10 -4.00
CA MET A 139 -22.07 11.40 -3.48
C MET A 139 -23.23 11.98 -4.31
N GLY A 140 -24.06 12.79 -3.66
CA GLY A 140 -25.07 13.61 -4.35
C GLY A 140 -24.43 14.71 -5.19
N ILE A 141 -25.20 15.31 -6.10
CA ILE A 141 -24.68 16.29 -7.09
C ILE A 141 -23.96 17.48 -6.44
N PHE A 142 -24.52 18.03 -5.35
CA PHE A 142 -23.90 19.17 -4.65
C PHE A 142 -22.60 18.77 -3.96
N GLU A 143 -22.58 17.59 -3.34
CA GLU A 143 -21.41 17.09 -2.64
C GLU A 143 -20.26 16.79 -3.60
N LYS A 144 -20.54 16.23 -4.78
CA LYS A 144 -19.53 16.05 -5.85
C LYS A 144 -18.85 17.36 -6.24
N ARG A 145 -19.61 18.46 -6.32
CA ARG A 145 -19.05 19.77 -6.67
C ARG A 145 -18.12 20.29 -5.58
N ARG A 146 -18.44 20.05 -4.31
CA ARG A 146 -17.58 20.38 -3.16
C ARG A 146 -16.33 19.51 -3.13
N PHE A 147 -16.49 18.20 -3.26
CA PHE A 147 -15.38 17.25 -3.32
C PHE A 147 -14.44 17.52 -4.50
N ARG A 148 -14.96 17.85 -5.68
CA ARG A 148 -14.12 18.27 -6.82
C ARG A 148 -13.24 19.48 -6.47
N LYS A 149 -13.80 20.49 -5.79
CA LYS A 149 -13.01 21.66 -5.37
C LYS A 149 -11.92 21.28 -4.37
N LEU A 150 -12.21 20.38 -3.44
CA LEU A 150 -11.23 19.84 -2.50
C LEU A 150 -10.11 19.08 -3.22
N LEU A 151 -10.44 18.25 -4.23
CA LEU A 151 -9.43 17.54 -5.02
C LEU A 151 -8.51 18.50 -5.78
N ILE A 152 -9.07 19.51 -6.44
CA ILE A 152 -8.29 20.55 -7.14
C ILE A 152 -7.34 21.25 -6.16
N TYR A 153 -7.84 21.60 -4.97
CA TYR A 153 -7.00 22.20 -3.94
C TYR A 153 -5.87 21.27 -3.49
N ALA A 154 -6.18 20.00 -3.21
CA ALA A 154 -5.18 19.01 -2.79
C ALA A 154 -4.11 18.75 -3.87
N ASP A 155 -4.46 18.86 -5.15
CA ASP A 155 -3.53 18.72 -6.28
C ASP A 155 -2.63 19.96 -6.47
N GLN A 156 -3.15 21.16 -6.15
CA GLN A 156 -2.47 22.43 -6.42
C GLN A 156 -1.75 23.05 -5.22
N VAL A 157 -1.99 22.54 -4.01
CA VAL A 157 -1.41 23.12 -2.81
C VAL A 157 0.07 22.75 -2.66
N GLU A 158 0.93 23.76 -2.57
CA GLU A 158 2.37 23.62 -2.38
C GLU A 158 2.75 24.08 -0.95
N GLU A 159 3.45 23.23 -0.18
CA GLU A 159 3.85 23.53 1.20
C GLU A 159 4.78 24.74 1.31
N ASP A 160 5.64 24.98 0.32
CA ASP A 160 6.62 26.06 0.28
C ASP A 160 6.04 27.37 -0.30
N LYS A 161 4.82 27.36 -0.84
CA LYS A 161 4.21 28.51 -1.53
C LYS A 161 2.88 28.94 -0.92
N LYS A 162 2.97 29.84 0.07
CA LYS A 162 1.80 30.37 0.82
C LYS A 162 0.65 30.91 -0.04
N SER A 163 0.90 31.37 -1.27
CA SER A 163 -0.17 31.86 -2.17
C SER A 163 -1.14 30.77 -2.60
N THR A 164 -0.76 29.49 -2.59
CA THR A 164 -1.61 28.36 -2.99
C THR A 164 -2.47 27.84 -1.84
N TRP A 165 -2.25 28.31 -0.62
CA TRP A 165 -2.88 27.80 0.59
C TRP A 165 -4.36 28.20 0.73
N ASN A 166 -4.86 29.11 -0.12
CA ASN A 166 -6.27 29.51 -0.16
C ASN A 166 -6.84 29.93 1.22
N ASN A 167 -6.08 30.75 1.96
CA ASN A 167 -6.39 31.19 3.33
C ASN A 167 -6.46 30.08 4.39
N ILE A 168 -5.85 28.92 4.13
CA ILE A 168 -5.70 27.83 5.09
C ILE A 168 -4.26 27.82 5.62
N GLU A 169 -4.06 28.02 6.92
CA GLU A 169 -2.72 27.90 7.53
C GLU A 169 -2.32 26.41 7.67
N LEU A 170 -1.66 25.85 6.64
CA LEU A 170 -1.32 24.42 6.57
C LEU A 170 -0.54 23.92 7.80
N ASP A 171 0.33 24.76 8.35
CA ASP A 171 1.20 24.47 9.50
C ASP A 171 0.45 24.41 10.84
N LYS A 172 -0.78 24.93 10.91
CA LYS A 172 -1.56 25.05 12.15
C LYS A 172 -2.99 24.53 12.04
N CYS A 173 -3.40 24.07 10.87
CA CYS A 173 -4.75 23.57 10.63
C CYS A 173 -4.82 22.04 10.77
N THR A 174 -5.97 21.56 11.20
CA THR A 174 -6.30 20.13 11.14
C THR A 174 -7.02 19.85 9.83
N ILE A 175 -7.03 18.59 9.38
CA ILE A 175 -7.80 18.19 8.20
C ILE A 175 -9.29 18.55 8.32
N MET A 176 -9.84 18.56 9.55
CA MET A 176 -11.22 18.97 9.80
C MET A 176 -11.50 20.42 9.39
N LYS A 177 -10.58 21.35 9.67
CA LYS A 177 -10.71 22.75 9.23
C LYS A 177 -10.70 22.87 7.71
N VAL A 178 -9.92 22.01 7.03
CA VAL A 178 -9.91 21.95 5.57
C VAL A 178 -11.27 21.45 5.06
N TYR A 179 -11.82 20.39 5.66
CA TYR A 179 -13.15 19.90 5.29
C TYR A 179 -14.24 20.95 5.49
N ASP A 180 -14.22 21.67 6.60
CA ASP A 180 -15.17 22.76 6.88
C ASP A 180 -15.03 23.90 5.84
N HIS A 181 -13.80 24.26 5.47
CA HIS A 181 -13.54 25.29 4.44
C HIS A 181 -14.15 24.93 3.09
N PHE A 182 -14.08 23.66 2.68
CA PHE A 182 -14.67 23.17 1.43
C PHE A 182 -16.14 22.72 1.58
N GLY A 183 -16.66 22.69 2.81
CA GLY A 183 -18.04 22.33 3.15
C GLY A 183 -18.42 20.89 2.82
N VAL A 184 -17.45 19.96 2.76
CA VAL A 184 -17.71 18.54 2.48
C VAL A 184 -18.37 17.88 3.69
N ASP A 185 -19.33 17.00 3.46
CA ASP A 185 -20.09 16.35 4.53
C ASP A 185 -19.34 15.13 5.13
N SER A 186 -19.83 14.62 6.26
CA SER A 186 -19.18 13.53 7.00
C SER A 186 -19.05 12.21 6.23
N ASN A 187 -19.79 12.01 5.13
CA ASN A 187 -19.60 10.85 4.26
C ASN A 187 -18.39 10.97 3.33
N THR A 188 -17.85 12.18 3.18
CA THR A 188 -16.70 12.53 2.34
C THR A 188 -15.45 12.82 3.19
N GLN A 189 -15.58 12.75 4.52
CA GLN A 189 -14.50 12.96 5.48
C GLN A 189 -13.92 11.61 5.96
N VAL A 190 -12.67 11.62 6.40
CA VAL A 190 -12.09 10.49 7.14
C VAL A 190 -12.82 10.38 8.49
N ARG A 191 -13.36 9.19 8.79
CA ARG A 191 -13.94 8.91 10.12
C ARG A 191 -12.81 8.77 11.13
N ASN A 192 -12.92 9.47 12.26
CA ASN A 192 -12.12 9.20 13.46
C ASN A 192 -12.45 7.82 14.05
#